data_AF-A0A1C5E5P1-F1
#
_entry.id   AF-A0A1C5E5P1-F1
#
_cell.length_a   1.000
_cell.length_b   1.000
_cell.length_c   1.000
_cell.angle_alpha   90.00
_cell.angle_beta   90.00
_cell.angle_gamma   90.00
#
_symmetry.space_group_name_H-M   'P 1'
#
loop_
_entity.id
_entity.type
_entity.pdbx_description
1 polymer ?
#
loop_
_entity_poly.entity_id
_entity_poly.type
_entity_poly.pdbx_seq_one_letter_code
_entity_poly.pdbx_strand_id
1 'polypeptide(L)'
;MTGTRKSRSFLLSAALTRVGFVALRANPPGQPARWERTNYAGRTVELCAGPAVAVGTALAAARVHPAAGLAVLAAGACGAYDDVTGYSSGDTRRGFRAHLGALRDGEVTSGAVKLAGISAAALVAGALLKERPLDKLLAGVVIAGAAHGVNLVDVRPGRALGAVLALGLPGLLGEGPGAKLAAVAAGGAAAVLREDLGER
;
A
#
# COMPACT_ATOMS: atom_id res chain seq x y z
N MET A 1 21.69 21.17 0.71
CA MET A 1 20.50 21.30 -0.17
C MET A 1 19.69 20.00 -0.32
N THR A 2 19.81 19.02 0.58
CA THR A 2 19.17 17.70 0.47
C THR A 2 17.76 17.65 1.10
N GLY A 3 17.49 18.49 2.10
CA GLY A 3 16.17 18.64 2.72
C GLY A 3 15.06 19.01 1.73
N THR A 4 15.33 19.94 0.80
CA THR A 4 14.32 20.43 -0.17
C THR A 4 13.80 19.34 -1.11
N ARG A 5 14.63 18.35 -1.47
CA ARG A 5 14.20 17.25 -2.35
C ARG A 5 13.29 16.26 -1.63
N LYS A 6 13.58 15.95 -0.36
CA LYS A 6 12.73 15.08 0.48
C LYS A 6 11.37 15.74 0.73
N SER A 7 11.37 17.03 1.07
CA SER A 7 10.13 17.81 1.21
C SER A 7 9.29 17.80 -0.07
N ARG A 8 9.92 17.95 -1.25
CA ARG A 8 9.20 17.83 -2.53
C ARG A 8 8.57 16.46 -2.75
N SER A 9 9.29 15.37 -2.44
CA SER A 9 8.75 14.01 -2.56
C SER A 9 7.57 13.77 -1.60
N PHE A 10 7.68 14.24 -0.37
CA PHE A 10 6.59 14.20 0.61
C PHE A 10 5.37 14.97 0.12
N LEU A 11 5.55 16.24 -0.26
CA LEU A 11 4.47 17.12 -0.70
C LEU A 11 3.82 16.61 -1.99
N LEU A 12 4.60 16.08 -2.93
CA LEU A 12 4.07 15.50 -4.16
C LEU A 12 3.18 14.29 -3.85
N SER A 13 3.64 13.37 -3.01
CA SER A 13 2.83 12.21 -2.63
C SER A 13 1.57 12.62 -1.90
N ALA A 14 1.69 13.54 -0.93
CA ALA A 14 0.54 14.02 -0.17
C ALA A 14 -0.49 14.72 -1.06
N ALA A 15 -0.04 15.57 -1.98
CA ALA A 15 -0.90 16.28 -2.91
C ALA A 15 -1.59 15.32 -3.89
N LEU A 16 -0.85 14.39 -4.52
CA LEU A 16 -1.42 13.42 -5.45
C LEU A 16 -2.46 12.52 -4.76
N THR A 17 -2.13 12.03 -3.56
CA THR A 17 -3.08 11.24 -2.75
C THR A 17 -4.31 12.08 -2.39
N ARG A 18 -4.14 13.33 -1.95
CA ARG A 18 -5.27 14.17 -1.56
C ARG A 18 -6.19 14.52 -2.74
N VAL A 19 -5.59 14.88 -3.87
CA VAL A 19 -6.34 15.16 -5.11
C VAL A 19 -7.09 13.91 -5.57
N GLY A 20 -6.42 12.76 -5.57
CA GLY A 20 -7.05 11.48 -5.92
C GLY A 20 -8.21 11.13 -4.99
N PHE A 21 -8.03 11.32 -3.68
CA PHE A 21 -9.06 11.07 -2.68
C PHE A 21 -10.29 11.97 -2.90
N VAL A 22 -10.08 13.28 -3.05
CA VAL A 22 -11.17 14.24 -3.30
C VAL A 22 -11.88 13.95 -4.63
N ALA A 23 -11.12 13.63 -5.69
CA ALA A 23 -11.69 13.33 -7.00
C ALA A 23 -12.52 12.04 -6.99
N LEU A 24 -12.02 10.97 -6.36
CA LEU A 24 -12.74 9.70 -6.21
C LEU A 24 -13.99 9.85 -5.35
N ARG A 25 -13.91 10.66 -4.29
CA ARG A 25 -15.06 10.94 -3.42
C ARG A 25 -16.14 11.76 -4.12
N ALA A 26 -15.73 12.74 -4.92
CA ALA A 26 -16.66 13.58 -5.68
C ALA A 26 -17.30 12.84 -6.86
N ASN A 27 -16.57 11.92 -7.51
CA ASN A 27 -17.01 11.17 -8.68
C ASN A 27 -16.61 9.69 -8.55
N PRO A 28 -17.25 8.92 -7.64
CA PRO A 28 -16.94 7.51 -7.48
C PRO A 28 -17.33 6.75 -8.75
N PRO A 29 -16.42 5.99 -9.38
CA PRO A 29 -16.77 5.26 -10.59
C PRO A 29 -17.69 4.09 -10.26
N GLY A 30 -18.77 3.95 -11.04
CA GLY A 30 -19.80 2.94 -10.82
C GLY A 30 -20.85 3.39 -9.79
N GLN A 31 -21.44 2.42 -9.08
CA GLN A 31 -22.49 2.71 -8.10
C GLN A 31 -21.87 3.21 -6.79
N PRO A 32 -22.39 4.29 -6.16
CA PRO A 32 -21.87 4.82 -4.89
C PRO A 32 -21.78 3.76 -3.79
N ALA A 33 -22.74 2.84 -3.73
CA ALA A 33 -22.76 1.74 -2.76
C ALA A 33 -21.53 0.80 -2.83
N ARG A 34 -20.79 0.77 -3.94
CA ARG A 34 -19.53 -0.01 -4.04
C ARG A 34 -18.36 0.64 -3.30
N TRP A 35 -18.48 1.92 -2.98
CA TRP A 35 -17.46 2.72 -2.32
C TRP A 35 -17.74 2.91 -0.83
N GLU A 36 -18.78 2.24 -0.32
CA GLU A 36 -19.18 2.27 1.08
C GLU A 36 -19.10 0.87 1.67
N ARG A 37 -18.62 0.77 2.92
CA ARG A 37 -18.59 -0.49 3.66
C ARG A 37 -18.93 -0.25 5.12
N THR A 38 -19.62 -1.20 5.75
CA THR A 38 -19.80 -1.17 7.20
C THR A 38 -18.51 -1.65 7.89
N ASN A 39 -17.95 -0.83 8.76
CA ASN A 39 -16.76 -1.16 9.54
C ASN A 39 -17.10 -2.08 10.73
N TYR A 40 -16.06 -2.46 11.50
CA TYR A 40 -16.20 -3.31 12.69
C TYR A 40 -17.07 -2.70 13.81
N ALA A 41 -17.29 -1.38 13.77
CA ALA A 41 -18.11 -0.63 14.72
C ALA A 41 -19.53 -0.35 14.20
N GLY A 42 -19.94 -0.95 13.08
CA GLY A 42 -21.27 -0.78 12.50
C GLY A 42 -21.48 0.53 11.74
N ARG A 43 -20.43 1.31 11.47
CA ARG A 43 -20.48 2.59 10.75
C ARG A 43 -20.15 2.41 9.28
N THR A 44 -20.83 3.16 8.42
CA THR A 44 -20.47 3.23 7.00
C THR A 44 -19.18 4.05 6.85
N VAL A 45 -18.16 3.45 6.21
CA VAL A 45 -16.89 4.07 5.87
C VAL A 45 -16.69 4.09 4.35
N GLU A 46 -15.99 5.09 3.86
CA GLU A 46 -15.70 5.28 2.45
C GLU A 46 -14.42 4.54 2.04
N LEU A 47 -14.43 3.83 0.91
CA LEU A 47 -13.30 3.03 0.42
C LEU A 47 -12.35 3.83 -0.50
N CYS A 48 -12.54 5.15 -0.64
CA CYS A 48 -11.78 5.98 -1.57
C CYS A 48 -10.31 6.19 -1.14
N ALA A 49 -10.00 6.07 0.15
CA ALA A 49 -8.66 6.34 0.69
C ALA A 49 -7.61 5.37 0.16
N GLY A 50 -7.91 4.06 0.13
CA GLY A 50 -6.98 3.02 -0.33
C GLY A 50 -6.46 3.25 -1.76
N PRO A 51 -7.35 3.34 -2.77
CA PRO A 51 -6.96 3.61 -4.15
C PRO A 51 -6.24 4.95 -4.33
N ALA A 52 -6.67 6.00 -3.61
CA ALA A 52 -6.01 7.31 -3.65
C ALA A 52 -4.57 7.27 -3.13
N VAL A 53 -4.34 6.56 -2.01
CA VAL A 53 -3.00 6.33 -1.46
C VAL A 53 -2.17 5.52 -2.44
N ALA A 54 -2.68 4.39 -2.94
CA ALA A 54 -1.95 3.50 -3.85
C ALA A 54 -1.49 4.24 -5.13
N VAL A 55 -2.38 4.95 -5.81
CA VAL A 55 -2.05 5.69 -7.04
C VAL A 55 -1.14 6.88 -6.75
N GLY A 56 -1.47 7.70 -5.74
CA GLY A 56 -0.69 8.90 -5.43
C GLY A 56 0.74 8.58 -5.01
N THR A 57 0.92 7.55 -4.17
CA THR A 57 2.24 7.09 -3.74
C THR A 57 3.00 6.37 -4.86
N ALA A 58 2.33 5.58 -5.71
CA ALA A 58 2.97 4.94 -6.85
C ALA A 58 3.53 5.96 -7.84
N LEU A 59 2.75 6.99 -8.19
CA LEU A 59 3.17 8.07 -9.08
C LEU A 59 4.34 8.86 -8.48
N ALA A 60 4.27 9.22 -7.20
CA ALA A 60 5.36 9.94 -6.53
C ALA A 60 6.63 9.07 -6.40
N ALA A 61 6.49 7.78 -6.09
CA ALA A 61 7.60 6.83 -6.01
C ALA A 61 8.26 6.60 -7.37
N ALA A 62 7.48 6.53 -8.46
CA ALA A 62 8.01 6.40 -9.82
C ALA A 62 8.92 7.57 -10.23
N ARG A 63 8.68 8.77 -9.67
CA ARG A 63 9.57 9.94 -9.88
C ARG A 63 10.91 9.81 -9.15
N VAL A 64 11.00 8.95 -8.14
CA VAL A 64 12.24 8.62 -7.44
C VAL A 64 12.92 7.42 -8.09
N HIS A 65 12.16 6.34 -8.30
CA HIS A 65 12.61 5.13 -8.96
C HIS A 65 11.41 4.38 -9.59
N PRO A 66 11.38 4.14 -10.91
CA PRO A 66 10.25 3.50 -11.60
C PRO A 66 9.84 2.15 -10.99
N ALA A 67 10.81 1.31 -10.61
CA ALA A 67 10.53 0.01 -10.00
C ALA A 67 9.81 0.12 -8.64
N ALA A 68 10.08 1.18 -7.86
CA ALA A 68 9.39 1.41 -6.59
C ALA A 68 7.93 1.81 -6.83
N GLY A 69 7.69 2.69 -7.82
CA GLY A 69 6.33 3.04 -8.24
C GLY A 69 5.55 1.83 -8.76
N LEU A 70 6.18 0.97 -9.57
CA LEU A 70 5.58 -0.27 -10.06
C LEU A 70 5.23 -1.23 -8.92
N ALA A 71 6.11 -1.41 -7.94
CA ALA A 71 5.85 -2.27 -6.78
C ALA A 71 4.63 -1.81 -5.97
N VAL A 72 4.53 -0.50 -5.71
CA VAL A 72 3.39 0.09 -4.99
C VAL A 72 2.10 -0.08 -5.79
N LEU A 73 2.13 0.19 -7.10
CA LEU A 73 0.97 0.03 -7.96
C LEU A 73 0.51 -1.43 -8.03
N ALA A 74 1.44 -2.37 -8.21
CA ALA A 74 1.14 -3.80 -8.22
C ALA A 74 0.56 -4.26 -6.89
N ALA A 75 1.11 -3.80 -5.75
CA ALA A 75 0.56 -4.14 -4.45
C ALA A 75 -0.85 -3.60 -4.24
N GLY A 76 -1.12 -2.36 -4.66
CA GLY A 76 -2.45 -1.77 -4.64
C GLY A 76 -3.44 -2.53 -5.54
N ALA A 77 -3.03 -2.92 -6.74
CA ALA A 77 -3.87 -3.69 -7.66
C ALA A 77 -4.19 -5.10 -7.13
N CYS A 78 -3.19 -5.79 -6.56
CA CYS A 78 -3.39 -7.08 -5.89
C CYS A 78 -4.33 -6.97 -4.70
N GLY A 79 -4.21 -5.89 -3.91
CA GLY A 79 -5.13 -5.59 -2.80
C GLY A 79 -6.56 -5.38 -3.29
N ALA A 80 -6.76 -4.52 -4.29
CA ALA A 80 -8.08 -4.26 -4.85
C ALA A 80 -8.71 -5.51 -5.48
N TYR A 81 -7.92 -6.35 -6.15
CA TYR A 81 -8.38 -7.63 -6.68
C TYR A 81 -8.88 -8.55 -5.56
N ASP A 82 -8.11 -8.68 -4.48
CA ASP A 82 -8.47 -9.51 -3.32
C ASP A 82 -9.73 -8.99 -2.62
N ASP A 83 -9.88 -7.67 -2.47
CA ASP A 83 -11.07 -7.08 -1.86
C ASP A 83 -12.33 -7.36 -2.68
N VAL A 84 -12.25 -7.20 -4.02
CA VAL A 84 -13.40 -7.44 -4.91
C VAL A 84 -13.75 -8.92 -4.98
N THR A 85 -12.76 -9.79 -5.16
CA THR A 85 -12.99 -11.23 -5.33
C THR A 85 -13.30 -11.92 -4.02
N GLY A 86 -12.62 -11.56 -2.93
CA GLY A 86 -12.92 -12.06 -1.59
C GLY A 86 -14.33 -11.69 -1.14
N TYR A 87 -14.77 -10.46 -1.41
CA TYR A 87 -16.15 -10.04 -1.15
C TYR A 87 -17.17 -10.82 -2.00
N SER A 88 -16.92 -10.98 -3.30
CA SER A 88 -17.85 -11.66 -4.22
C SER A 88 -17.97 -13.16 -3.94
N SER A 89 -16.89 -13.81 -3.51
CA SER A 89 -16.85 -15.24 -3.20
C SER A 89 -17.32 -15.56 -1.78
N GLY A 90 -17.52 -14.55 -0.92
CA GLY A 90 -17.84 -14.74 0.50
C GLY A 90 -16.71 -15.41 1.29
N ASP A 91 -15.47 -15.32 0.82
CA ASP A 91 -14.34 -15.99 1.47
C ASP A 91 -13.99 -15.27 2.79
N THR A 92 -14.15 -15.98 3.90
CA THR A 92 -13.87 -15.46 5.25
C THR A 92 -12.49 -15.84 5.76
N ARG A 93 -11.72 -16.63 5.01
CA ARG A 93 -10.37 -17.05 5.40
C ARG A 93 -9.46 -15.83 5.52
N ARG A 94 -8.67 -15.79 6.59
CA ARG A 94 -7.72 -14.70 6.84
C ARG A 94 -6.34 -15.22 7.19
N GLY A 95 -5.34 -14.50 6.71
CA GLY A 95 -3.94 -14.69 7.06
C GLY A 95 -3.22 -15.78 6.27
N PHE A 96 -1.89 -15.75 6.38
CA PHE A 96 -0.97 -16.59 5.60
C PHE A 96 -1.29 -18.07 5.69
N ARG A 97 -1.55 -18.58 6.91
CA ARG A 97 -1.79 -20.00 7.14
C ARG A 97 -3.02 -20.50 6.37
N ALA A 98 -4.08 -19.72 6.32
CA ALA A 98 -5.33 -20.13 5.66
C ALA A 98 -5.14 -20.22 4.14
N HIS A 99 -4.56 -19.18 3.52
CA HIS A 99 -4.36 -19.16 2.07
C HIS A 99 -3.27 -20.14 1.60
N LEU A 100 -2.20 -20.32 2.38
CA LEU A 100 -1.17 -21.33 2.07
C LEU A 100 -1.66 -22.76 2.34
N GLY A 101 -2.55 -22.95 3.32
CA GLY A 101 -3.23 -24.24 3.53
C GLY A 101 -4.10 -24.60 2.33
N ALA A 102 -4.99 -23.70 1.93
CA ALA A 102 -5.84 -23.87 0.75
C ALA A 102 -5.00 -24.17 -0.52
N LEU A 103 -3.89 -23.47 -0.71
CA LEU A 103 -3.00 -23.72 -1.84
C LEU A 103 -2.37 -25.12 -1.82
N ARG A 104 -2.06 -25.68 -0.64
CA ARG A 104 -1.57 -27.07 -0.50
C ARG A 104 -2.64 -28.08 -0.87
N ASP A 105 -3.91 -27.74 -0.64
CA ASP A 105 -5.07 -28.54 -1.01
C ASP A 105 -5.49 -28.32 -2.49
N GLY A 106 -4.70 -27.55 -3.26
CA GLY A 106 -4.93 -27.27 -4.68
C GLY A 106 -5.87 -26.10 -4.96
N GLU A 107 -6.31 -25.37 -3.92
CA GLU A 107 -7.25 -24.26 -4.04
C GLU A 107 -6.52 -22.91 -4.11
N VAL A 108 -6.68 -22.21 -5.24
CA VAL A 108 -6.11 -20.87 -5.45
C VAL A 108 -7.10 -19.80 -4.95
N THR A 109 -6.87 -19.32 -3.74
CA THR A 109 -7.66 -18.22 -3.14
C THR A 109 -7.21 -16.85 -3.63
N SER A 110 -8.09 -15.83 -3.56
CA SER A 110 -7.74 -14.44 -3.87
C SER A 110 -6.59 -13.93 -3.00
N GLY A 111 -6.59 -14.30 -1.72
CA GLY A 111 -5.52 -13.96 -0.79
C GLY A 111 -4.18 -14.61 -1.17
N ALA A 112 -4.19 -15.83 -1.73
CA ALA A 112 -2.99 -16.45 -2.28
C ALA A 112 -2.46 -15.71 -3.51
N VAL A 113 -3.35 -15.25 -4.40
CA VAL A 113 -2.98 -14.41 -5.56
C VAL A 113 -2.38 -13.08 -5.11
N LYS A 114 -2.99 -12.40 -4.12
CA LYS A 114 -2.45 -11.15 -3.54
C LYS A 114 -1.09 -11.37 -2.92
N LEU A 115 -0.94 -12.43 -2.13
CA LEU A 115 0.33 -12.80 -1.51
C LEU A 115 1.43 -12.97 -2.57
N ALA A 116 1.17 -13.80 -3.58
CA ALA A 116 2.12 -14.12 -4.63
C ALA A 116 2.45 -12.88 -5.48
N GLY A 117 1.43 -12.11 -5.87
CA GLY A 117 1.58 -10.91 -6.70
C GLY A 117 2.41 -9.82 -6.03
N ILE A 118 2.12 -9.51 -4.75
CA ILE A 118 2.92 -8.54 -3.96
C ILE A 118 4.37 -9.03 -3.84
N SER A 119 4.56 -10.31 -3.54
CA SER A 119 5.90 -10.87 -3.32
C SER A 119 6.72 -10.89 -4.62
N ALA A 120 6.11 -11.23 -5.75
CA ALA A 120 6.74 -11.19 -7.06
C ALA A 120 7.11 -9.77 -7.47
N ALA A 121 6.19 -8.81 -7.32
CA ALA A 121 6.45 -7.40 -7.61
C ALA A 121 7.58 -6.83 -6.74
N ALA A 122 7.63 -7.21 -5.47
CA ALA A 122 8.69 -6.83 -4.55
C ALA A 122 10.06 -7.41 -4.96
N LEU A 123 10.12 -8.68 -5.36
CA LEU A 123 11.36 -9.31 -5.86
C LEU A 123 11.85 -8.64 -7.15
N VAL A 124 10.95 -8.33 -8.09
CA VAL A 124 11.28 -7.57 -9.31
C VAL A 124 11.82 -6.19 -8.94
N ALA A 125 11.19 -5.48 -8.00
CA ALA A 125 11.68 -4.20 -7.56
C ALA A 125 13.05 -4.29 -6.89
N GLY A 126 13.27 -5.29 -6.03
CA GLY A 126 14.58 -5.58 -5.43
C GLY A 126 15.66 -5.83 -6.49
N ALA A 127 15.33 -6.63 -7.52
CA ALA A 127 16.21 -6.91 -8.66
C ALA A 127 16.58 -5.67 -9.47
N LEU A 128 15.68 -4.69 -9.55
CA LEU A 128 15.90 -3.42 -10.26
C LEU A 128 16.53 -2.33 -9.40
N LEU A 129 16.51 -2.45 -8.06
CA LEU A 129 17.03 -1.45 -7.13
C LEU A 129 18.49 -1.67 -6.72
N LYS A 130 19.03 -2.88 -6.93
CA LYS A 130 20.33 -3.31 -6.44
C LYS A 130 21.10 -4.03 -7.54
N GLU A 131 22.43 -4.01 -7.44
CA GLU A 131 23.30 -4.68 -8.42
C GLU A 131 23.66 -6.11 -8.00
N ARG A 132 24.03 -6.29 -6.72
CA ARG A 132 24.52 -7.56 -6.19
C ARG A 132 23.36 -8.55 -5.98
N PRO A 133 23.49 -9.83 -6.33
CA PRO A 133 22.40 -10.82 -6.22
C PRO A 133 21.78 -10.92 -4.83
N LEU A 134 22.60 -10.93 -3.77
CA LEU A 134 22.10 -10.99 -2.39
C LEU A 134 21.34 -9.71 -2.01
N ASP A 135 21.84 -8.54 -2.41
CA ASP A 135 21.17 -7.28 -2.11
C ASP A 135 19.84 -7.16 -2.85
N LYS A 136 19.75 -7.68 -4.08
CA LYS A 136 18.51 -7.76 -4.86
C LYS A 136 17.46 -8.58 -4.12
N LEU A 137 17.83 -9.76 -3.65
CA LEU A 137 16.95 -10.65 -2.90
C LEU A 137 16.53 -9.99 -1.57
N LEU A 138 17.48 -9.47 -0.81
CA LEU A 138 17.23 -8.81 0.47
C LEU A 138 16.29 -7.60 0.31
N ALA A 139 16.52 -6.76 -0.70
CA ALA A 139 15.64 -5.64 -1.01
C ALA A 139 14.22 -6.12 -1.32
N GLY A 140 14.06 -7.17 -2.12
CA GLY A 140 12.75 -7.72 -2.43
C GLY A 140 12.05 -8.32 -1.20
N VAL A 141 12.77 -9.05 -0.36
CA VAL A 141 12.24 -9.61 0.90
C VAL A 141 11.80 -8.50 1.85
N VAL A 142 12.58 -7.42 1.99
CA VAL A 142 12.22 -6.27 2.83
C VAL A 142 10.96 -5.56 2.30
N ILE A 143 10.86 -5.35 0.98
CA ILE A 143 9.68 -4.71 0.37
C ILE A 143 8.43 -5.59 0.56
N ALA A 144 8.53 -6.90 0.28
CA ALA A 144 7.42 -7.84 0.47
C ALA A 144 7.01 -7.92 1.94
N GLY A 145 7.98 -8.06 2.84
CA GLY A 145 7.76 -8.13 4.29
C GLY A 145 7.12 -6.85 4.84
N ALA A 146 7.52 -5.67 4.36
CA ALA A 146 6.91 -4.41 4.75
C ALA A 146 5.45 -4.32 4.28
N ALA A 147 5.16 -4.64 3.02
CA ALA A 147 3.80 -4.61 2.47
C ALA A 147 2.85 -5.56 3.23
N HIS A 148 3.31 -6.80 3.43
CA HIS A 148 2.59 -7.82 4.19
C HIS A 148 2.43 -7.45 5.67
N GLY A 149 3.48 -6.91 6.29
CA GLY A 149 3.46 -6.46 7.68
C GLY A 149 2.48 -5.31 7.91
N VAL A 150 2.42 -4.34 7.01
CA VAL A 150 1.44 -3.24 7.07
C VAL A 150 0.03 -3.77 6.92
N ASN A 151 -0.23 -4.68 5.97
CA ASN A 151 -1.54 -5.31 5.80
C ASN A 151 -1.97 -6.12 7.05
N LEU A 152 -1.03 -6.71 7.80
CA LEU A 152 -1.35 -7.45 9.03
C LEU A 152 -1.76 -6.56 10.20
N VAL A 153 -1.19 -5.36 10.31
CA VAL A 153 -1.56 -4.42 11.38
C VAL A 153 -2.81 -3.61 11.04
N ASP A 154 -3.29 -3.70 9.80
CA ASP A 154 -4.49 -3.05 9.30
C ASP A 154 -5.79 -3.71 9.80
N VAL A 155 -5.95 -3.69 11.12
CA VAL A 155 -7.10 -4.28 11.81
C VAL A 155 -7.98 -3.24 12.48
N ARG A 156 -7.46 -2.02 12.64
CA ARG A 156 -8.14 -0.89 13.27
C ARG A 156 -7.63 0.44 12.69
N PRO A 157 -8.47 1.48 12.68
CA PRO A 157 -8.11 2.83 12.27
C PRO A 157 -6.82 3.32 12.93
N GLY A 158 -5.93 3.91 12.15
CA GLY A 158 -4.65 4.49 12.56
C GLY A 158 -3.49 3.52 12.61
N ARG A 159 -3.71 2.19 12.59
CA ARG A 159 -2.63 1.21 12.81
C ARG A 159 -1.73 1.04 11.60
N ALA A 160 -2.31 0.87 10.41
CA ALA A 160 -1.54 0.72 9.18
C ALA A 160 -0.73 1.98 8.87
N LEU A 161 -1.38 3.15 8.91
CA LEU A 161 -0.72 4.44 8.70
C LEU A 161 0.32 4.72 9.78
N GLY A 162 0.02 4.40 11.04
CA GLY A 162 0.97 4.50 12.14
C GLY A 162 2.23 3.64 11.92
N ALA A 163 2.08 2.41 11.43
CA ALA A 163 3.20 1.54 11.09
C ALA A 163 4.03 2.08 9.91
N VAL A 164 3.38 2.57 8.86
CA VAL A 164 4.06 3.21 7.71
C VAL A 164 4.87 4.42 8.18
N LEU A 165 4.31 5.28 9.04
CA LEU A 165 5.01 6.43 9.59
C LEU A 165 6.17 6.00 10.51
N ALA A 166 5.95 5.05 11.41
CA ALA A 166 6.98 4.56 12.32
C ALA A 166 8.18 3.95 11.57
N LEU A 167 7.93 3.21 10.49
CA LEU A 167 8.97 2.62 9.65
C LEU A 167 9.63 3.66 8.72
N GLY A 168 8.86 4.63 8.22
CA GLY A 168 9.31 5.61 7.24
C GLY A 168 10.06 6.81 7.82
N LEU A 169 9.64 7.32 8.99
CA LEU A 169 10.21 8.54 9.57
C LEU A 169 11.74 8.45 9.84
N PRO A 170 12.29 7.35 10.39
CA PRO A 170 13.74 7.21 10.55
C PRO A 170 14.50 7.32 9.22
N GLY A 171 13.89 6.84 8.12
CA GLY A 171 14.46 6.95 6.77
C GLY A 171 14.65 8.38 6.28
N LEU A 172 13.94 9.35 6.88
CA LEU A 172 14.11 10.77 6.58
C LEU A 172 15.43 11.35 7.10
N LEU A 173 16.10 10.68 8.04
CA LEU A 173 17.43 11.09 8.52
C LEU A 173 18.53 10.79 7.48
N GLY A 174 18.27 9.84 6.57
CA GLY A 174 19.19 9.48 5.51
C GLY A 174 19.22 10.47 4.34
N GLU A 175 20.05 10.12 3.36
CA GLU A 175 20.15 10.81 2.08
C GLU A 175 19.87 9.86 0.90
N GLY A 176 19.82 10.42 -0.32
CA GLY A 176 19.64 9.63 -1.54
C GLY A 176 18.20 9.16 -1.81
N PRO A 177 18.03 8.20 -2.74
CA PRO A 177 16.72 7.72 -3.18
C PRO A 177 15.88 7.07 -2.07
N GLY A 178 16.51 6.32 -1.15
CA GLY A 178 15.81 5.67 -0.03
C GLY A 178 15.10 6.68 0.87
N ALA A 179 15.76 7.78 1.23
CA ALA A 179 15.16 8.83 2.04
C ALA A 179 14.01 9.58 1.31
N LYS A 180 14.06 9.67 -0.02
CA LYS A 180 12.95 10.22 -0.82
C LYS A 180 11.76 9.26 -0.86
N LEU A 181 11.98 7.95 -0.98
CA LEU A 181 10.91 6.94 -0.93
C LEU A 181 10.25 6.89 0.46
N ALA A 182 11.04 7.03 1.53
CA ALA A 182 10.51 7.20 2.89
C ALA A 182 9.63 8.45 3.01
N ALA A 183 10.04 9.58 2.41
CA ALA A 183 9.23 10.79 2.32
C ALA A 183 7.95 10.60 1.51
N VAL A 184 7.97 9.84 0.41
CA VAL A 184 6.77 9.47 -0.36
C VAL A 184 5.79 8.69 0.52
N ALA A 185 6.24 7.62 1.18
CA ALA A 185 5.40 6.80 2.04
C ALA A 185 4.77 7.62 3.18
N ALA A 186 5.57 8.48 3.84
CA ALA A 186 5.07 9.37 4.89
C ALA A 186 4.06 10.41 4.37
N GLY A 187 4.29 10.96 3.17
CA GLY A 187 3.39 11.93 2.53
C GLY A 187 2.04 11.32 2.17
N GLY A 188 2.03 10.13 1.57
CA GLY A 188 0.81 9.40 1.28
C GLY A 188 0.01 9.05 2.54
N ALA A 189 0.68 8.55 3.59
CA ALA A 189 0.03 8.23 4.85
C ALA A 189 -0.55 9.48 5.55
N ALA A 190 0.21 10.59 5.59
CA ALA A 190 -0.25 11.83 6.20
C ALA A 190 -1.48 12.43 5.50
N ALA A 191 -1.63 12.23 4.19
CA ALA A 191 -2.71 12.83 3.39
C ALA A 191 -4.12 12.29 3.71
N VAL A 192 -4.20 11.10 4.29
CA VAL A 192 -5.47 10.42 4.67
C VAL A 192 -5.56 10.11 6.17
N LEU A 193 -4.58 10.53 6.96
CA LEU A 193 -4.50 10.22 8.40
C LEU A 193 -5.72 10.71 9.17
N ARG A 194 -6.26 11.88 8.81
CA ARG A 194 -7.44 12.43 9.46
C ARG A 194 -8.68 11.59 9.18
N GLU A 195 -8.88 11.21 7.91
CA GLU A 195 -9.99 10.38 7.48
C GLU A 195 -9.94 9.02 8.14
N ASP A 196 -8.78 8.35 8.09
CA ASP A 196 -8.55 7.05 8.72
C ASP A 196 -8.83 7.11 10.23
N LEU A 197 -8.26 8.06 10.98
CA LEU A 197 -8.55 8.19 12.41
C LEU A 197 -10.01 8.52 12.74
N GLY A 198 -10.75 9.10 11.79
CA GLY A 198 -12.17 9.40 11.91
C GLY A 198 -13.08 8.17 11.82
N GLU A 199 -12.58 7.03 11.34
CA GLU A 199 -13.32 5.77 11.20
C GLU A 199 -13.47 4.98 12.51
N ARG A 200 -13.03 5.53 13.64
CA ARG A 200 -13.13 4.91 14.97
C ARG A 200 -14.56 4.67 15.44
#